data_AF-A0A212FAK7-F1
#
_entry.id   AF-A0A212FAK7-F1
#
_cell.length_a   1.000
_cell.length_b   1.000
_cell.length_c   1.000
_cell.angle_alpha   90.00
_cell.angle_beta   90.00
_cell.angle_gamma   90.00
#
_symmetry.space_group_name_H-M   'P 1'
#
loop_
_entity.id
_entity.type
_entity.pdbx_description
1 polymer ?
#
loop_
_entity_poly.entity_id
_entity_poly.type
_entity_poly.pdbx_seq_one_letter_code
_entity_poly.pdbx_strand_id
1 'polypeptide(L)'
;MSSSSEESEEMPVKKLYSRDNDDLSSSEPPMEEWSSLMSIIPMKSHKMSLYEQGLFKPGSDEICTKYIPLSASSVIRHPYYAYPGIKDPGIKEALLDPEPRKVYPLDGQELYLDLCEEMKVMPVRSFVRGLLEETIDLRYYGVNPVGVRAMSMALNCNQYVRRLDLTSNFLSEDACYHLGQMLRENVALQELVFCECRLQVESLRKLVVNLYSRSLELLDLSRNDFGDDGFKHLAYQLSRGAIMRKLNLSYNGLTSASASLFASAIEGNNCITHLDLSWNKMSVLKGKPGIASLKQLKHPLSVSALFSSSKQLGKFKVFPCGVNELLKQLSCSKVLIELNMSWNAVKISRILRKLLTVPTLRILDLSNNRISRQGVTAIVNNLQSAVSLHTLDLSYNPITSRDALLLLSKLQIKSIRLVNLIMDNIEVNRDFVKERARILSLKYRRNCKITYGPVRHNYVLSTPDLREILLKRFDFLTSRGSKRHQLDIGLYFLEKKQLENFIQPRQVMRDMKIAGISVDNELIDGVADMFPGPKLEKGGKTMDLVGITEIVMRLWPEKKIPPKPEPGPEEKNVKEGRRGKKKKKK
;
A
#
# COMPACT_ATOMS: atom_id res chain seq x y z
N MET A 1 -20.57 -80.35 -4.60
CA MET A 1 -19.31 -80.41 -5.39
C MET A 1 -19.15 -79.04 -6.03
N SER A 2 -18.22 -78.16 -5.72
CA SER A 2 -17.04 -78.10 -4.83
C SER A 2 -16.54 -76.65 -5.03
N SER A 3 -16.75 -75.72 -4.09
CA SER A 3 -15.78 -75.25 -3.08
C SER A 3 -14.39 -74.87 -3.61
N SER A 4 -14.10 -73.56 -3.67
CA SER A 4 -12.81 -72.89 -3.36
C SER A 4 -12.97 -71.39 -3.68
N SER A 5 -13.26 -70.48 -2.75
CA SER A 5 -12.36 -69.83 -1.76
C SER A 5 -11.08 -69.26 -2.38
N GLU A 6 -11.18 -68.05 -2.93
CA GLU A 6 -10.03 -67.18 -3.18
C GLU A 6 -9.66 -66.51 -1.84
N GLU A 7 -8.73 -67.15 -1.12
CA GLU A 7 -8.00 -66.54 -0.01
C GLU A 7 -6.90 -65.64 -0.56
N SER A 8 -6.85 -64.41 -0.04
CA SER A 8 -5.74 -63.48 -0.20
C SER A 8 -4.50 -64.03 0.52
N GLU A 9 -3.49 -64.49 -0.24
CA GLU A 9 -2.19 -64.85 0.32
C GLU A 9 -1.46 -63.59 0.84
N GLU A 10 -1.28 -63.53 2.16
CA GLU A 10 -0.34 -62.63 2.82
C GLU A 10 1.09 -62.97 2.38
N MET A 11 1.78 -62.03 1.73
CA MET A 11 3.22 -62.15 1.52
C MET A 11 3.96 -61.96 2.86
N PRO A 12 4.89 -62.86 3.25
CA PRO A 12 5.66 -62.69 4.46
C PRO A 12 6.66 -61.54 4.30
N VAL A 13 6.60 -60.59 5.24
CA VAL A 13 7.54 -59.48 5.39
C VAL A 13 8.97 -60.03 5.55
N LYS A 14 9.79 -59.90 4.51
CA LYS A 14 11.23 -60.20 4.57
C LYS A 14 11.91 -59.16 5.47
N LYS A 15 12.36 -59.61 6.65
CA LYS A 15 13.26 -58.85 7.54
C LYS A 15 14.54 -58.48 6.77
N LEU A 16 14.69 -57.22 6.41
CA LEU A 16 15.91 -56.64 5.86
C LEU A 16 16.76 -56.07 7.00
N TYR A 17 17.22 -56.93 7.92
CA TYR A 17 18.41 -56.74 8.75
C TYR A 17 18.74 -58.11 9.34
N SER A 18 19.54 -58.89 8.61
CA SER A 18 20.34 -59.96 9.20
C SER A 18 21.50 -59.31 9.95
N ARG A 19 21.70 -59.73 11.18
CA ARG A 19 22.90 -59.39 11.96
C ARG A 19 24.02 -60.21 11.34
N ASP A 20 24.77 -59.60 10.44
CA ASP A 20 26.05 -60.14 10.00
C ASP A 20 26.98 -60.07 11.21
N ASN A 21 27.34 -61.24 11.72
CA ASN A 21 28.33 -61.41 12.77
C ASN A 21 29.71 -61.10 12.20
N ASP A 22 30.04 -59.81 12.12
CA ASP A 22 31.40 -59.33 11.97
C ASP A 22 31.65 -58.27 13.06
N ASP A 23 31.85 -58.74 14.29
CA ASP A 23 32.58 -57.99 15.31
C ASP A 23 33.80 -58.84 15.70
N LEU A 24 34.84 -58.71 14.88
CA LEU A 24 36.23 -58.96 15.27
C LEU A 24 36.57 -58.05 16.45
N SER A 25 36.33 -58.54 17.66
CA SER A 25 36.80 -57.94 18.91
C SER A 25 37.47 -59.02 19.77
N SER A 26 38.80 -58.98 19.76
CA SER A 26 39.74 -59.65 20.67
C SER A 26 39.53 -61.15 20.91
N SER A 27 39.93 -61.99 19.95
CA SER A 27 40.44 -63.32 20.30
C SER A 27 41.89 -63.16 20.76
N GLU A 28 42.16 -63.43 22.04
CA GLU A 28 43.53 -63.48 22.54
C GLU A 28 44.32 -64.55 21.76
N PRO A 29 45.55 -64.26 21.31
CA PRO A 29 46.35 -65.22 20.57
C PRO A 29 46.75 -66.40 21.48
N PRO A 30 46.93 -67.60 20.90
CA PRO A 30 47.30 -68.80 21.65
C PRO A 30 48.62 -68.58 22.40
N MET A 31 48.70 -69.21 23.59
CA MET A 31 49.72 -68.98 24.62
C MET A 31 51.17 -69.26 24.17
N GLU A 32 51.36 -69.87 23.01
CA GLU A 32 52.64 -70.24 22.42
C GLU A 32 53.32 -69.07 21.65
N GLU A 33 52.58 -68.01 21.30
CA GLU A 33 53.10 -66.81 20.61
C GLU A 33 53.52 -65.67 21.55
N TRP A 34 53.45 -65.87 22.86
CA TRP A 34 53.82 -64.88 23.89
C TRP A 34 55.35 -64.78 24.12
N SER A 35 56.17 -65.31 23.21
CA SER A 35 57.60 -65.54 23.43
C SER A 35 58.51 -64.36 23.07
N SER A 36 57.98 -63.24 22.57
CA SER A 36 58.78 -62.10 22.09
C SER A 36 58.94 -60.93 23.08
N LEU A 37 58.52 -61.08 24.34
CA LEU A 37 58.76 -60.09 25.40
C LEU A 37 59.42 -60.69 26.65
N MET A 38 60.36 -61.61 26.44
CA MET A 38 61.37 -61.96 27.45
C MET A 38 62.37 -60.81 27.57
N SER A 39 61.98 -59.78 28.33
CA SER A 39 62.94 -58.79 28.82
C SER A 39 63.88 -59.50 29.78
N ILE A 40 65.19 -59.44 29.51
CA ILE A 40 66.21 -60.00 30.40
C ILE A 40 66.11 -59.29 31.74
N ILE A 41 65.52 -59.96 32.73
CA ILE A 41 65.43 -59.45 34.09
C ILE A 41 66.85 -59.48 34.65
N PRO A 42 67.45 -58.35 35.06
CA PRO A 42 68.74 -58.38 35.71
C PRO A 42 68.64 -59.21 36.99
N MET A 43 69.50 -60.22 37.14
CA MET A 43 69.51 -61.19 38.25
C MET A 43 69.63 -60.55 39.65
N LYS A 44 69.98 -59.26 39.75
CA LYS A 44 69.95 -58.50 41.00
C LYS A 44 69.24 -57.16 40.82
N SER A 45 68.17 -56.97 41.58
CA SER A 45 67.45 -55.70 41.71
C SER A 45 68.34 -54.66 42.41
N HIS A 46 68.34 -53.41 41.92
CA HIS A 46 69.05 -52.30 42.55
C HIS A 46 68.69 -52.12 44.04
N LYS A 47 67.45 -52.46 44.43
CA LYS A 47 67.00 -52.46 45.83
C LYS A 47 67.63 -53.57 46.69
N MET A 48 67.98 -54.72 46.11
CA MET A 48 68.74 -55.76 46.83
C MET A 48 70.18 -55.32 47.10
N SER A 49 70.81 -54.61 46.15
CA SER A 49 72.14 -54.01 46.34
C SER A 49 72.15 -52.96 47.47
N LEU A 50 71.13 -52.10 47.52
CA LEU A 50 71.01 -51.07 48.57
C LEU A 50 70.63 -51.66 49.94
N TYR A 51 69.91 -52.79 49.97
CA TYR A 51 69.66 -53.55 51.20
C TYR A 51 70.93 -54.21 51.75
N GLU A 52 71.74 -54.83 50.86
CA GLU A 52 73.05 -55.40 51.23
C GLU A 52 74.03 -54.33 51.79
N GLN A 53 73.90 -53.08 51.34
CA GLN A 53 74.69 -51.94 51.83
C GLN A 53 74.08 -51.24 53.07
N GLY A 54 72.95 -51.73 53.60
CA GLY A 54 72.30 -51.19 54.80
C GLY A 54 71.57 -49.84 54.60
N LEU A 55 71.46 -49.36 53.36
CA LEU A 55 70.86 -48.08 53.00
C LEU A 55 69.36 -48.16 52.70
N PHE A 56 68.77 -49.36 52.71
CA PHE A 56 67.35 -49.60 52.45
C PHE A 56 66.76 -50.54 53.51
N LYS A 57 65.57 -50.22 54.05
CA LYS A 57 64.80 -51.09 54.96
C LYS A 57 63.46 -51.47 54.31
N PRO A 58 63.07 -52.76 54.26
CA PRO A 58 61.76 -53.17 53.77
C PRO A 58 60.67 -52.61 54.69
N GLY A 59 59.78 -51.74 54.17
CA GLY A 59 58.68 -51.13 54.92
C GLY A 59 58.71 -49.61 55.06
N SER A 60 59.61 -48.89 54.38
CA SER A 60 59.49 -47.43 54.25
C SER A 60 58.38 -47.09 53.24
N ASP A 61 57.31 -46.43 53.70
CA ASP A 61 56.09 -46.05 52.97
C ASP A 61 56.26 -45.07 51.79
N GLU A 62 57.46 -44.96 51.20
CA GLU A 62 57.68 -44.17 49.99
C GLU A 62 57.44 -45.02 48.74
N ILE A 63 56.16 -45.27 48.45
CA ILE A 63 55.76 -45.68 47.10
C ILE A 63 55.83 -44.43 46.21
N CYS A 64 56.97 -44.24 45.54
CA CYS A 64 57.12 -43.23 44.51
C CYS A 64 56.23 -43.62 43.30
N THR A 65 55.02 -43.08 43.25
CA THR A 65 54.04 -43.24 42.15
C THR A 65 54.44 -42.50 40.87
N LYS A 66 55.58 -41.80 40.87
CA LYS A 66 56.02 -40.92 39.77
C LYS A 66 56.42 -41.68 38.48
N TYR A 67 56.61 -43.00 38.54
CA TYR A 67 57.10 -43.78 37.40
C TYR A 67 56.26 -45.02 37.07
N ILE A 68 55.01 -45.10 37.56
CA ILE A 68 54.10 -46.17 37.12
C ILE A 68 53.14 -45.58 36.07
N PRO A 69 53.32 -45.88 34.76
CA PRO A 69 52.34 -45.51 33.76
C PRO A 69 51.14 -46.46 33.89
N LEU A 70 50.23 -46.16 34.81
CA LEU A 70 48.94 -46.85 34.88
C LEU A 70 47.91 -46.01 34.13
N SER A 71 47.33 -46.57 33.07
CA SER A 71 46.07 -46.06 32.52
C SER A 71 44.98 -46.18 33.60
N ALA A 72 43.98 -45.29 33.59
CA ALA A 72 42.86 -45.32 34.54
C ALA A 72 42.10 -46.67 34.57
N SER A 73 42.27 -47.50 33.54
CA SER A 73 41.71 -48.86 33.44
C SER A 73 42.56 -49.95 34.11
N SER A 74 43.79 -49.65 34.52
CA SER A 74 44.73 -50.61 35.11
C SER A 74 44.76 -50.46 36.64
N VAL A 75 43.62 -50.65 37.30
CA VAL A 75 43.61 -50.80 38.76
C VAL A 75 44.32 -52.11 39.10
N ILE A 76 45.40 -52.04 39.87
CA ILE A 76 46.16 -53.22 40.33
C ILE A 76 45.20 -54.11 41.11
N ARG A 77 44.74 -55.21 40.51
CA ARG A 77 44.04 -56.27 41.23
C ARG A 77 45.09 -57.04 42.03
N HIS A 78 45.22 -56.74 43.31
CA HIS A 78 46.13 -57.46 44.19
C HIS A 78 45.70 -58.96 44.23
N PRO A 79 46.59 -59.95 43.99
CA PRO A 79 46.23 -61.36 43.83
C PRO A 79 45.48 -61.97 45.03
N TYR A 80 45.70 -61.41 46.21
CA TYR A 80 45.10 -61.85 47.48
C TYR A 80 44.07 -60.87 48.05
N TYR A 81 43.78 -59.76 47.36
CA TYR A 81 42.78 -58.78 47.79
C TYR A 81 41.71 -58.67 46.71
N ALA A 82 40.66 -59.48 46.84
CA ALA A 82 39.47 -59.31 46.03
C ALA A 82 38.80 -58.00 46.46
N TYR A 83 38.89 -56.96 45.63
CA TYR A 83 38.05 -55.79 45.82
C TYR A 83 36.59 -56.27 45.83
N PRO A 84 35.84 -56.03 46.92
CA PRO A 84 34.43 -56.39 46.92
C PRO A 84 33.77 -55.68 45.73
N GLY A 85 33.02 -56.44 44.92
CA GLY A 85 32.30 -55.85 43.79
C GLY A 85 31.53 -54.63 44.28
N ILE A 86 31.71 -53.50 43.62
CA ILE A 86 31.03 -52.25 43.96
C ILE A 86 29.54 -52.59 43.98
N LYS A 87 28.92 -52.58 45.17
CA LYS A 87 27.47 -52.74 45.28
C LYS A 87 26.87 -51.58 44.53
N ASP A 88 25.93 -51.89 43.65
CA ASP A 88 25.23 -50.89 42.85
C ASP A 88 24.75 -49.77 43.78
N PRO A 89 25.23 -48.51 43.65
CA PRO A 89 24.87 -47.42 44.55
C PRO A 89 23.43 -46.92 44.32
N GLY A 90 22.58 -47.73 43.66
CA GLY A 90 21.22 -47.38 43.25
C GLY A 90 21.11 -46.98 41.78
N ILE A 91 22.08 -47.31 40.92
CA ILE A 91 22.04 -46.99 39.48
C ILE A 91 20.90 -47.76 38.80
N LYS A 92 20.71 -49.05 39.11
CA LYS A 92 19.57 -49.81 38.57
C LYS A 92 18.23 -49.27 39.04
N GLU A 93 18.13 -48.83 40.30
CA GLU A 93 16.90 -48.22 40.82
C GLU A 93 16.64 -46.87 40.12
N ALA A 94 17.66 -46.02 39.99
CA ALA A 94 17.57 -44.75 39.28
C ALA A 94 17.26 -44.88 37.78
N LEU A 95 17.61 -46.00 37.14
CA LEU A 95 17.25 -46.31 35.75
C LEU A 95 15.81 -46.84 35.61
N LEU A 96 15.25 -47.40 36.68
CA LEU A 96 13.88 -47.95 36.70
C LEU A 96 12.85 -46.91 37.15
N ASP A 97 13.29 -45.87 37.86
CA ASP A 97 12.45 -44.73 38.22
C ASP A 97 12.26 -43.80 37.00
N PRO A 98 11.03 -43.67 36.47
CA PRO A 98 10.77 -42.74 35.39
C PRO A 98 11.00 -41.32 35.89
N GLU A 99 11.68 -40.48 35.09
CA GLU A 99 11.88 -39.08 35.43
C GLU A 99 10.53 -38.41 35.78
N PRO A 100 10.46 -37.66 36.88
CA PRO A 100 9.21 -37.03 37.30
C PRO A 100 8.73 -36.07 36.20
N ARG A 101 7.45 -36.15 35.84
CA ARG A 101 6.86 -35.26 34.84
C ARG A 101 6.99 -33.81 35.32
N LYS A 102 7.73 -32.99 34.57
CA LYS A 102 7.80 -31.54 34.81
C LYS A 102 6.41 -30.92 34.63
N VAL A 103 5.91 -30.25 35.66
CA VAL A 103 4.65 -29.49 35.60
C VAL A 103 5.00 -28.02 35.46
N TYR A 104 4.54 -27.40 34.38
CA TYR A 104 4.83 -26.00 34.09
C TYR A 104 3.73 -25.08 34.63
N PRO A 105 4.07 -23.85 35.07
CA PRO A 105 3.08 -22.83 35.38
C PRO A 105 2.30 -22.39 34.13
N LEU A 106 1.13 -21.79 34.36
CA LEU A 106 0.23 -21.31 33.28
C LEU A 106 0.74 -20.04 32.57
N ASP A 107 1.85 -19.46 33.01
CA ASP A 107 2.51 -18.34 32.33
C ASP A 107 3.25 -18.79 31.05
N GLY A 108 3.65 -20.06 30.97
CA GLY A 108 4.37 -20.63 29.83
C GLY A 108 5.84 -20.21 29.73
N GLN A 109 6.42 -19.51 30.73
CA GLN A 109 7.81 -19.03 30.67
C GLN A 109 8.81 -20.19 30.75
N GLU A 110 8.69 -21.02 31.79
CA GLU A 110 9.56 -22.20 31.99
C GLU A 110 9.40 -23.19 30.83
N LEU A 111 8.16 -23.43 30.41
CA LEU A 111 7.87 -24.28 29.25
C LEU A 111 8.58 -23.77 27.98
N TYR A 112 8.54 -22.46 27.73
CA TYR A 112 9.22 -21.88 26.56
C TYR A 112 10.73 -22.08 26.61
N LEU A 113 11.36 -21.88 27.78
CA LEU A 113 12.80 -22.04 27.94
C LEU A 113 13.25 -23.49 27.74
N ASP A 114 12.54 -24.45 28.36
CA ASP A 114 12.80 -25.88 28.20
C ASP A 114 12.62 -26.32 26.74
N LEU A 115 11.56 -25.85 26.06
CA LEU A 115 11.34 -26.14 24.63
C LEU A 115 12.42 -25.52 23.73
N CYS A 116 12.93 -24.33 24.06
CA CYS A 116 14.03 -23.72 23.33
C CYS A 116 15.33 -24.51 23.49
N GLU A 117 15.60 -25.02 24.69
CA GLU A 117 16.73 -25.90 24.96
C GLU A 117 16.62 -27.23 24.21
N GLU A 118 15.45 -27.88 24.26
CA GLU A 118 15.16 -29.13 23.55
C GLU A 118 15.35 -28.98 22.02
N MET A 119 14.81 -27.90 21.46
CA MET A 119 14.92 -27.62 20.02
C MET A 119 16.26 -26.98 19.61
N LYS A 120 17.16 -26.71 20.57
CA LYS A 120 18.45 -26.02 20.34
C LYS A 120 18.28 -24.65 19.66
N VAL A 121 17.24 -23.91 20.04
CA VAL A 121 16.94 -22.56 19.54
C VAL A 121 17.25 -21.53 20.62
N MET A 122 17.82 -20.40 20.23
CA MET A 122 18.07 -19.31 21.18
C MET A 122 16.75 -18.68 21.65
N PRO A 123 16.47 -18.63 22.97
CA PRO A 123 15.23 -18.07 23.48
C PRO A 123 15.19 -16.55 23.30
N VAL A 124 14.01 -16.04 22.92
CA VAL A 124 13.78 -14.61 22.73
C VAL A 124 13.43 -13.96 24.07
N ARG A 125 14.36 -13.19 24.64
CA ARG A 125 14.18 -12.53 25.95
C ARG A 125 12.93 -11.65 26.02
N SER A 126 12.65 -10.89 24.95
CA SER A 126 11.46 -10.03 24.87
C SER A 126 10.17 -10.85 24.96
N PHE A 127 10.14 -12.03 24.33
CA PHE A 127 9.00 -12.95 24.36
C PHE A 127 8.78 -13.53 25.76
N VAL A 128 9.86 -14.01 26.40
CA VAL A 128 9.79 -14.54 27.78
C VAL A 128 9.18 -13.52 28.73
N ARG A 129 9.70 -12.28 28.70
CA ARG A 129 9.15 -11.20 29.53
C ARG A 129 7.69 -10.91 29.18
N GLY A 130 7.37 -10.86 27.90
CA GLY A 130 6.04 -10.56 27.39
C GLY A 130 4.97 -11.60 27.75
N LEU A 131 5.33 -12.84 28.10
CA LEU A 131 4.38 -13.87 28.54
C LEU A 131 3.65 -13.51 29.85
N LEU A 132 4.22 -12.62 30.67
CA LEU A 132 3.59 -12.09 31.89
C LEU A 132 2.87 -10.76 31.66
N GLU A 133 3.03 -10.15 30.48
CA GLU A 133 2.44 -8.87 30.11
C GLU A 133 1.21 -9.10 29.21
N GLU A 134 0.31 -8.12 29.08
CA GLU A 134 -0.86 -8.24 28.20
C GLU A 134 -0.49 -8.19 26.71
N THR A 135 0.68 -7.63 26.38
CA THR A 135 1.09 -7.36 25.01
C THR A 135 2.50 -7.85 24.74
N ILE A 136 2.67 -8.65 23.69
CA ILE A 136 3.95 -9.09 23.17
C ILE A 136 4.22 -8.35 21.86
N ASP A 137 5.24 -7.48 21.89
CA ASP A 137 5.73 -6.76 20.70
C ASP A 137 7.05 -7.38 20.22
N LEU A 138 7.00 -8.03 19.05
CA LEU A 138 8.16 -8.62 18.38
C LEU A 138 8.30 -8.07 16.95
N ARG A 139 7.90 -6.82 16.72
CA ARG A 139 8.01 -6.19 15.40
C ARG A 139 9.47 -6.09 14.95
N TYR A 140 9.73 -6.48 13.69
CA TYR A 140 11.06 -6.44 13.07
C TYR A 140 12.16 -7.21 13.85
N TYR A 141 11.78 -8.11 14.76
CA TYR A 141 12.73 -8.78 15.64
C TYR A 141 13.57 -9.84 14.91
N GLY A 142 13.07 -10.36 13.78
CA GLY A 142 13.72 -11.45 13.05
C GLY A 142 13.56 -12.78 13.78
N VAL A 143 12.34 -13.07 14.25
CA VAL A 143 12.04 -14.33 14.95
C VAL A 143 12.39 -15.52 14.07
N ASN A 144 13.15 -16.48 14.61
CA ASN A 144 13.45 -17.72 13.93
C ASN A 144 12.15 -18.53 13.73
N PRO A 145 11.77 -18.91 12.50
CA PRO A 145 10.55 -19.67 12.23
C PRO A 145 10.45 -20.98 13.04
N VAL A 146 11.58 -21.64 13.31
CA VAL A 146 11.61 -22.87 14.13
C VAL A 146 11.26 -22.57 15.59
N GLY A 147 11.71 -21.41 16.09
CA GLY A 147 11.40 -20.95 17.44
C GLY A 147 9.93 -20.57 17.65
N VAL A 148 9.19 -20.29 16.57
CA VAL A 148 7.74 -19.99 16.65
C VAL A 148 6.95 -21.19 17.17
N ARG A 149 7.44 -22.42 16.94
CA ARG A 149 6.83 -23.63 17.54
C ARG A 149 6.83 -23.57 19.07
N ALA A 150 7.97 -23.27 19.69
CA ALA A 150 8.06 -23.10 21.14
C ALA A 150 7.15 -21.96 21.62
N MET A 151 7.15 -20.83 20.89
CA MET A 151 6.30 -19.69 21.22
C MET A 151 4.81 -20.06 21.20
N SER A 152 4.37 -20.78 20.17
CA SER A 152 2.98 -21.21 20.02
C SER A 152 2.56 -22.17 21.14
N MET A 153 3.43 -23.09 21.53
CA MET A 153 3.17 -24.04 22.62
C MET A 153 3.09 -23.34 23.98
N ALA A 154 3.98 -22.38 24.24
CA ALA A 154 3.94 -21.58 25.47
C ALA A 154 2.68 -20.71 25.56
N LEU A 155 2.25 -20.13 24.43
CA LEU A 155 1.02 -19.35 24.36
C LEU A 155 -0.24 -20.20 24.48
N ASN A 156 -0.18 -21.51 24.23
CA ASN A 156 -1.36 -22.36 24.17
C ASN A 156 -2.20 -22.32 25.45
N CYS A 157 -1.53 -22.32 26.61
CA CYS A 157 -2.17 -22.28 27.93
C CYS A 157 -2.07 -20.90 28.61
N ASN A 158 -1.44 -19.92 27.96
CA ASN A 158 -1.22 -18.59 28.55
C ASN A 158 -2.56 -17.82 28.68
N GLN A 159 -2.77 -17.24 29.87
CA GLN A 159 -3.99 -16.51 30.21
C GLN A 159 -3.83 -14.98 30.26
N TYR A 160 -2.60 -14.48 30.14
CA TYR A 160 -2.27 -13.06 30.30
C TYR A 160 -2.21 -12.31 28.97
N VAL A 161 -1.61 -12.94 27.95
CA VAL A 161 -1.32 -12.29 26.67
C VAL A 161 -2.61 -12.11 25.87
N ARG A 162 -2.95 -10.83 25.61
CA ARG A 162 -4.09 -10.44 24.78
C ARG A 162 -3.68 -10.01 23.39
N ARG A 163 -2.49 -9.43 23.21
CA ARG A 163 -2.00 -8.92 21.93
C ARG A 163 -0.65 -9.52 21.56
N LEU A 164 -0.55 -10.12 20.38
CA LEU A 164 0.70 -10.61 19.81
C LEU A 164 0.98 -9.90 18.48
N ASP A 165 2.09 -9.15 18.44
CA ASP A 165 2.53 -8.41 17.26
C ASP A 165 3.82 -9.01 16.69
N LEU A 166 3.70 -9.62 15.50
CA LEU A 166 4.79 -10.26 14.78
C LEU A 166 5.11 -9.52 13.47
N THR A 167 4.77 -8.23 13.35
CA THR A 167 4.97 -7.45 12.12
C THR A 167 6.40 -7.58 11.57
N SER A 168 6.49 -7.82 10.26
CA SER A 168 7.73 -7.94 9.51
C SER A 168 8.69 -9.02 10.01
N ASN A 169 8.15 -10.12 10.54
CA ASN A 169 8.90 -11.35 10.75
C ASN A 169 8.63 -12.34 9.62
N PHE A 170 9.67 -13.05 9.19
CA PHE A 170 9.49 -14.12 8.22
C PHE A 170 8.87 -15.33 8.92
N LEU A 171 7.62 -15.67 8.59
CA LEU A 171 6.95 -16.85 9.11
C LEU A 171 6.94 -17.94 8.05
N SER A 172 7.51 -19.11 8.38
CA SER A 172 7.42 -20.29 7.53
C SER A 172 6.02 -20.90 7.58
N GLU A 173 5.72 -21.79 6.63
CA GLU A 173 4.47 -22.55 6.65
C GLU A 173 4.29 -23.35 7.95
N ASP A 174 5.38 -23.88 8.49
CA ASP A 174 5.39 -24.70 9.70
C ASP A 174 5.11 -23.83 10.95
N ALA A 175 5.69 -22.63 10.99
CA ALA A 175 5.37 -21.63 12.00
C ALA A 175 3.88 -21.27 11.98
N CYS A 176 3.30 -21.07 10.79
CA CYS A 176 1.89 -20.77 10.63
C CYS A 176 0.96 -21.90 11.06
N TYR A 177 1.38 -23.16 10.84
CA TYR A 177 0.66 -24.33 11.33
C TYR A 177 0.58 -24.34 12.86
N HIS A 178 1.71 -24.13 13.54
CA HIS A 178 1.75 -24.11 15.01
C HIS A 178 0.95 -22.94 15.59
N LEU A 179 1.03 -21.76 14.97
CA LEU A 179 0.20 -20.61 15.35
C LEU A 179 -1.29 -20.89 15.15
N GLY A 180 -1.67 -21.55 14.06
CA GLY A 180 -3.05 -21.98 13.82
C GLY A 180 -3.55 -22.97 14.87
N GLN A 181 -2.72 -23.92 15.31
CA GLN A 181 -3.06 -24.82 16.43
C GLN A 181 -3.21 -24.07 17.75
N MET A 182 -2.33 -23.12 18.04
CA MET A 182 -2.42 -22.29 19.24
C MET A 182 -3.74 -21.51 19.29
N LEU A 183 -4.20 -20.97 18.16
CA LEU A 183 -5.47 -20.25 18.07
C LEU A 183 -6.71 -21.11 18.37
N ARG A 184 -6.59 -22.43 18.26
CA ARG A 184 -7.68 -23.36 18.57
C ARG A 184 -7.90 -23.49 20.08
N GLU A 185 -6.81 -23.62 20.83
CA GLU A 185 -6.85 -23.92 22.26
C GLU A 185 -6.77 -22.66 23.13
N ASN A 186 -6.09 -21.61 22.66
CA ASN A 186 -5.95 -20.37 23.40
C ASN A 186 -7.30 -19.63 23.50
N VAL A 187 -7.61 -19.17 24.72
CA VAL A 187 -8.86 -18.47 25.08
C VAL A 187 -8.62 -17.00 25.48
N ALA A 188 -7.37 -16.58 25.65
CA ALA A 188 -7.03 -15.25 26.16
C ALA A 188 -6.66 -14.24 25.06
N LEU A 189 -6.11 -14.71 23.94
CA LEU A 189 -5.59 -13.88 22.87
C LEU A 189 -6.75 -13.20 22.12
N GLN A 190 -6.69 -11.87 22.04
CA GLN A 190 -7.71 -11.00 21.45
C GLN A 190 -7.22 -10.33 20.16
N GLU A 191 -5.93 -10.01 20.06
CA GLU A 191 -5.36 -9.29 18.92
C GLU A 191 -4.14 -10.03 18.37
N LEU A 192 -4.16 -10.32 17.08
CA LEU A 192 -3.04 -10.96 16.39
C LEU A 192 -2.66 -10.17 15.13
N VAL A 193 -1.39 -9.76 15.07
CA VAL A 193 -0.87 -8.90 13.99
C VAL A 193 0.24 -9.62 13.22
N PHE A 194 -0.03 -9.89 11.95
CA PHE A 194 0.89 -10.45 10.97
C PHE A 194 1.10 -9.50 9.79
N CYS A 195 1.38 -8.22 10.07
CA CYS A 195 1.65 -7.26 9.00
C CYS A 195 3.00 -7.59 8.33
N GLU A 196 3.04 -7.68 7.00
CA GLU A 196 4.29 -7.87 6.24
C GLU A 196 5.10 -9.14 6.63
N CYS A 197 4.41 -10.22 7.00
CA CYS A 197 5.04 -11.50 7.39
C CYS A 197 5.29 -12.47 6.22
N ARG A 198 5.01 -12.05 4.97
CA ARG A 198 5.11 -12.85 3.74
C ARG A 198 4.33 -14.16 3.81
N LEU A 199 3.13 -14.13 4.38
CA LEU A 199 2.26 -15.28 4.44
C LEU A 199 1.85 -15.70 3.03
N GLN A 200 2.51 -16.72 2.48
CA GLN A 200 2.14 -17.34 1.21
C GLN A 200 0.79 -18.05 1.34
N VAL A 201 0.20 -18.46 0.21
CA VAL A 201 -1.11 -19.12 0.14
C VAL A 201 -1.22 -20.31 1.11
N GLU A 202 -0.23 -21.20 1.10
CA GLU A 202 -0.24 -22.41 1.94
C GLU A 202 0.00 -22.09 3.43
N SER A 203 0.81 -21.06 3.72
CA SER A 203 1.00 -20.56 5.09
C SER A 203 -0.32 -20.02 5.66
N LEU A 204 -1.04 -19.20 4.88
CA LEU A 204 -2.34 -18.67 5.29
C LEU A 204 -3.38 -19.78 5.45
N ARG A 205 -3.39 -20.77 4.57
CA ARG A 205 -4.26 -21.95 4.69
C ARG A 205 -4.01 -22.64 6.04
N LYS A 206 -2.77 -22.97 6.37
CA LYS A 206 -2.41 -23.64 7.63
C LYS A 206 -2.77 -22.81 8.86
N LEU A 207 -2.60 -21.48 8.79
CA LEU A 207 -2.96 -20.57 9.86
C LEU A 207 -4.49 -20.54 10.10
N VAL A 208 -5.27 -20.49 9.02
CA VAL A 208 -6.71 -20.20 9.10
C VAL A 208 -7.58 -21.44 9.25
N VAL A 209 -7.07 -22.65 8.93
CA VAL A 209 -7.83 -23.91 9.09
C VAL A 209 -8.47 -24.06 10.47
N ASN A 210 -7.81 -23.56 11.51
CA ASN A 210 -8.26 -23.66 12.90
C ASN A 210 -8.70 -22.31 13.49
N LEU A 211 -9.11 -21.35 12.66
CA LEU A 211 -9.64 -20.05 13.11
C LEU A 211 -11.08 -20.21 13.65
N TYR A 212 -11.22 -21.00 14.71
CA TYR A 212 -12.43 -21.16 15.52
C TYR A 212 -12.30 -20.48 16.88
N SER A 213 -11.22 -19.73 17.07
CA SER A 213 -10.97 -18.99 18.31
C SER A 213 -12.20 -18.15 18.67
N ARG A 214 -12.66 -18.30 19.91
CA ARG A 214 -13.79 -17.54 20.46
C ARG A 214 -13.36 -16.18 21.01
N SER A 215 -12.07 -16.00 21.26
CA SER A 215 -11.53 -14.80 21.91
C SER A 215 -10.94 -13.78 20.94
N LEU A 216 -10.54 -14.22 19.74
CA LEU A 216 -9.87 -13.35 18.78
C LEU A 216 -10.81 -12.26 18.23
N GLU A 217 -10.58 -11.03 18.66
CA GLU A 217 -11.35 -9.87 18.22
C GLU A 217 -10.74 -9.20 16.98
N LEU A 218 -9.41 -9.10 16.91
CA LEU A 218 -8.67 -8.43 15.84
C LEU A 218 -7.67 -9.37 15.18
N LEU A 219 -7.77 -9.49 13.85
CA LEU A 219 -6.78 -10.18 13.02
C LEU A 219 -6.27 -9.22 11.93
N ASP A 220 -4.97 -8.92 11.97
CA ASP A 220 -4.30 -8.14 10.94
C ASP A 220 -3.43 -9.05 10.06
N LEU A 221 -3.80 -9.17 8.79
CA LEU A 221 -3.09 -9.93 7.76
C LEU A 221 -2.59 -9.00 6.65
N SER A 222 -2.39 -7.72 6.93
CA SER A 222 -2.02 -6.75 5.91
C SER A 222 -0.62 -7.00 5.31
N ARG A 223 -0.42 -6.60 4.05
CA ARG A 223 0.87 -6.65 3.34
C ARG A 223 1.49 -8.05 3.20
N ASN A 224 0.67 -9.09 3.05
CA ASN A 224 1.15 -10.47 2.87
C ASN A 224 1.06 -11.00 1.43
N ASP A 225 0.39 -10.29 0.51
CA ASP A 225 0.29 -10.61 -0.93
C ASP A 225 -0.12 -12.07 -1.26
N PHE A 226 -0.96 -12.70 -0.41
CA PHE A 226 -1.45 -14.07 -0.64
C PHE A 226 -2.48 -14.19 -1.77
N GLY A 227 -2.95 -13.08 -2.33
CA GLY A 227 -3.84 -13.06 -3.49
C GLY A 227 -5.22 -13.70 -3.24
N ASP A 228 -5.94 -13.97 -4.32
CA ASP A 228 -7.31 -14.49 -4.24
C ASP A 228 -7.40 -15.94 -3.74
N ASP A 229 -6.39 -16.76 -4.05
CA ASP A 229 -6.36 -18.17 -3.66
C ASP A 229 -6.18 -18.33 -2.15
N GLY A 230 -5.28 -17.54 -1.53
CA GLY A 230 -5.15 -17.49 -0.08
C GLY A 230 -6.44 -17.00 0.58
N PHE A 231 -7.06 -15.96 0.00
CA PHE A 231 -8.30 -15.41 0.53
C PHE A 231 -9.46 -16.41 0.52
N LYS A 232 -9.54 -17.30 -0.47
CA LYS A 232 -10.56 -18.35 -0.55
C LYS A 232 -10.61 -19.21 0.72
N HIS A 233 -9.45 -19.54 1.28
CA HIS A 233 -9.37 -20.32 2.52
C HIS A 233 -9.91 -19.53 3.72
N LEU A 234 -9.58 -18.23 3.80
CA LEU A 234 -10.12 -17.34 4.82
C LEU A 234 -11.63 -17.13 4.68
N ALA A 235 -12.13 -16.92 3.47
CA ALA A 235 -13.55 -16.76 3.18
C ALA A 235 -14.34 -18.02 3.58
N TYR A 236 -13.82 -19.21 3.27
CA TYR A 236 -14.42 -20.48 3.69
C TYR A 236 -14.53 -20.57 5.20
N GLN A 237 -13.46 -20.24 5.92
CA GLN A 237 -13.46 -20.30 7.38
C GLN A 237 -14.38 -19.25 8.03
N LEU A 238 -14.39 -18.04 7.47
CA LEU A 238 -15.33 -16.99 7.88
C LEU A 238 -16.77 -17.47 7.75
N SER A 239 -17.13 -18.14 6.64
CA SER A 239 -18.49 -18.67 6.43
C SER A 239 -18.90 -19.75 7.45
N ARG A 240 -17.93 -20.42 8.08
CA ARG A 240 -18.17 -21.43 9.14
C ARG A 240 -18.37 -20.81 10.53
N GLY A 241 -18.42 -19.49 10.65
CA GLY A 241 -18.81 -18.80 11.88
C GLY A 241 -17.65 -18.34 12.77
N ALA A 242 -16.48 -18.06 12.20
CA ALA A 242 -15.37 -17.45 12.96
C ALA A 242 -15.81 -16.11 13.59
N ILE A 243 -15.75 -15.99 14.92
CA ILE A 243 -16.27 -14.84 15.66
C ILE A 243 -15.17 -13.76 15.74
N MET A 244 -14.99 -12.96 14.70
CA MET A 244 -14.01 -11.87 14.69
C MET A 244 -14.70 -10.52 14.50
N ARG A 245 -14.23 -9.49 15.20
CA ARG A 245 -14.78 -8.14 15.14
C ARG A 245 -14.05 -7.25 14.16
N LYS A 246 -12.73 -7.33 14.07
CA LYS A 246 -11.86 -6.45 13.28
C LYS A 246 -10.95 -7.28 12.39
N LEU A 247 -11.00 -7.06 11.08
CA LEU A 247 -10.21 -7.81 10.11
C LEU A 247 -9.51 -6.85 9.14
N ASN A 248 -8.18 -6.84 9.15
CA ASN A 248 -7.37 -6.04 8.22
C ASN A 248 -6.77 -6.94 7.13
N LEU A 249 -7.16 -6.71 5.88
CA LEU A 249 -6.71 -7.42 4.69
C LEU A 249 -6.08 -6.46 3.67
N SER A 250 -5.55 -5.34 4.14
CA SER A 250 -4.97 -4.34 3.25
C SER A 250 -3.70 -4.83 2.55
N TYR A 251 -3.43 -4.35 1.33
CA TYR A 251 -2.22 -4.71 0.57
C TYR A 251 -1.99 -6.23 0.36
N ASN A 252 -3.06 -6.99 0.11
CA ASN A 252 -2.96 -8.45 -0.10
C ASN A 252 -3.16 -8.89 -1.55
N GLY A 253 -3.16 -7.95 -2.49
CA GLY A 253 -3.28 -8.26 -3.91
C GLY A 253 -4.66 -8.79 -4.33
N LEU A 254 -5.69 -8.62 -3.49
CA LEU A 254 -7.04 -9.16 -3.76
C LEU A 254 -7.69 -8.51 -4.98
N THR A 255 -8.35 -9.32 -5.81
CA THR A 255 -9.04 -8.87 -7.03
C THR A 255 -10.57 -8.99 -6.91
N SER A 256 -11.29 -8.76 -8.01
CA SER A 256 -12.76 -8.88 -8.04
C SER A 256 -13.27 -10.30 -7.74
N ALA A 257 -12.45 -11.35 -7.94
CA ALA A 257 -12.85 -12.71 -7.57
C ALA A 257 -13.05 -12.83 -6.05
N SER A 258 -12.11 -12.28 -5.27
CA SER A 258 -12.20 -12.22 -3.81
C SER A 258 -13.40 -11.43 -3.31
N ALA A 259 -13.83 -10.38 -4.02
CA ALA A 259 -15.01 -9.61 -3.63
C ALA A 259 -16.29 -10.46 -3.57
N SER A 260 -16.46 -11.39 -4.53
CA SER A 260 -17.61 -12.31 -4.51
C SER A 260 -17.55 -13.34 -3.39
N LEU A 261 -16.35 -13.91 -3.13
CA LEU A 261 -16.12 -14.85 -2.02
C LEU A 261 -16.32 -14.17 -0.67
N PHE A 262 -15.95 -12.89 -0.59
CA PHE A 262 -16.18 -12.10 0.61
C PHE A 262 -17.67 -11.87 0.82
N ALA A 263 -18.41 -11.51 -0.22
CA ALA A 263 -19.86 -11.32 -0.11
C ALA A 263 -20.58 -12.57 0.43
N SER A 264 -20.18 -13.77 -0.02
CA SER A 264 -20.72 -15.02 0.54
C SER A 264 -20.23 -15.31 1.96
N ALA A 265 -18.98 -14.97 2.28
CA ALA A 265 -18.42 -15.20 3.62
C ALA A 265 -19.10 -14.34 4.69
N ILE A 266 -19.39 -13.07 4.41
CA ILE A 266 -20.13 -12.21 5.36
C ILE A 266 -21.61 -12.61 5.43
N GLU A 267 -22.20 -13.18 4.39
CA GLU A 267 -23.58 -13.68 4.47
C GLU A 267 -23.73 -14.78 5.55
N GLY A 268 -22.71 -15.63 5.69
CA GLY A 268 -22.63 -16.62 6.77
C GLY A 268 -22.12 -16.06 8.11
N ASN A 269 -21.29 -15.01 8.08
CA ASN A 269 -20.61 -14.48 9.24
C ASN A 269 -21.15 -13.12 9.70
N ASN A 270 -21.76 -13.13 10.88
CA ASN A 270 -22.53 -12.01 11.40
C ASN A 270 -21.79 -11.18 12.47
N CYS A 271 -20.49 -11.36 12.70
CA CYS A 271 -19.82 -10.70 13.84
C CYS A 271 -18.78 -9.62 13.46
N ILE A 272 -18.42 -9.51 12.17
CA ILE A 272 -17.42 -8.53 11.71
C ILE A 272 -18.00 -7.12 11.83
N THR A 273 -17.32 -6.29 12.63
CA THR A 273 -17.66 -4.89 12.86
C THR A 273 -16.73 -3.92 12.14
N HIS A 274 -15.48 -4.28 11.87
CA HIS A 274 -14.53 -3.46 11.14
C HIS A 274 -13.78 -4.33 10.15
N LEU A 275 -13.72 -3.88 8.91
CA LEU A 275 -13.04 -4.55 7.83
C LEU A 275 -12.20 -3.53 7.08
N ASP A 276 -10.92 -3.80 6.89
CA ASP A 276 -10.07 -3.03 5.99
C ASP A 276 -9.68 -3.87 4.76
N LEU A 277 -10.13 -3.45 3.59
CA LEU A 277 -9.78 -3.99 2.27
C LEU A 277 -8.88 -3.02 1.48
N SER A 278 -8.24 -2.07 2.15
CA SER A 278 -7.47 -1.02 1.52
C SER A 278 -6.28 -1.52 0.67
N TRP A 279 -5.93 -0.78 -0.37
CA TRP A 279 -4.80 -1.04 -1.25
C TRP A 279 -4.78 -2.42 -1.92
N ASN A 280 -5.95 -2.97 -2.21
CA ASN A 280 -6.11 -4.19 -3.01
C ASN A 280 -6.33 -3.89 -4.50
N LYS A 281 -6.18 -4.90 -5.35
CA LYS A 281 -6.27 -4.83 -6.83
C LYS A 281 -7.69 -5.11 -7.33
N MET A 282 -8.71 -4.58 -6.67
CA MET A 282 -10.13 -4.79 -7.04
C MET A 282 -10.55 -3.89 -8.22
N SER A 283 -9.87 -4.02 -9.36
CA SER A 283 -10.29 -3.43 -10.64
C SER A 283 -10.82 -4.53 -11.56
N VAL A 284 -12.12 -4.52 -11.84
CA VAL A 284 -12.80 -5.53 -12.66
C VAL A 284 -12.15 -5.64 -14.06
N LEU A 285 -11.69 -6.85 -14.38
CA LEU A 285 -11.59 -7.34 -15.76
C LEU A 285 -13.02 -7.51 -16.29
N LYS A 286 -13.31 -6.97 -17.48
CA LYS A 286 -14.63 -7.07 -18.12
C LYS A 286 -15.06 -8.56 -18.24
N GLY A 287 -15.90 -9.04 -17.34
CA GLY A 287 -16.44 -10.39 -17.44
C GLY A 287 -17.13 -10.89 -16.17
N LYS A 288 -18.45 -11.03 -16.26
CA LYS A 288 -19.39 -11.71 -15.35
C LYS A 288 -19.76 -10.97 -14.04
N PRO A 289 -21.06 -10.67 -13.81
CA PRO A 289 -21.57 -10.22 -12.51
C PRO A 289 -21.55 -11.39 -11.53
N GLY A 290 -20.76 -11.28 -10.47
CA GLY A 290 -20.80 -12.21 -9.33
C GLY A 290 -22.10 -12.04 -8.57
N ILE A 291 -22.97 -13.03 -8.65
CA ILE A 291 -24.23 -13.16 -7.92
C ILE A 291 -23.91 -13.42 -6.44
N ALA A 292 -24.32 -12.54 -5.52
CA ALA A 292 -24.83 -12.85 -4.18
C ALA A 292 -25.16 -11.54 -3.44
N SER A 293 -26.27 -11.53 -2.71
CA SER A 293 -26.90 -10.34 -2.15
C SER A 293 -26.44 -10.13 -0.70
N LEU A 294 -25.73 -9.03 -0.38
CA LEU A 294 -25.44 -8.58 1.00
C LEU A 294 -26.71 -8.14 1.80
N LYS A 295 -27.89 -8.66 1.46
CA LYS A 295 -29.19 -8.24 1.99
C LYS A 295 -29.48 -8.75 3.42
N GLN A 296 -28.66 -9.66 3.97
CA GLN A 296 -28.98 -10.43 5.18
C GLN A 296 -28.06 -10.18 6.39
N LEU A 297 -27.19 -9.17 6.35
CA LEU A 297 -26.36 -8.84 7.52
C LEU A 297 -27.24 -8.38 8.68
N LYS A 298 -26.92 -8.82 9.91
CA LYS A 298 -27.67 -8.47 11.13
C LYS A 298 -26.90 -7.53 12.10
N HIS A 299 -25.57 -7.44 12.02
CA HIS A 299 -24.74 -6.70 13.00
C HIS A 299 -23.80 -5.67 12.38
N PRO A 300 -23.67 -4.48 13.00
CA PRO A 300 -23.11 -3.29 12.38
C PRO A 300 -21.70 -3.46 11.80
N LEU A 301 -21.51 -3.07 10.54
CA LEU A 301 -20.25 -3.24 9.80
C LEU A 301 -19.62 -1.87 9.45
N SER A 302 -18.34 -1.70 9.74
CA SER A 302 -17.45 -0.62 9.29
C SER A 302 -16.55 -1.21 8.21
N VAL A 303 -16.54 -0.61 7.02
CA VAL A 303 -15.72 -1.05 5.89
C VAL A 303 -14.79 0.08 5.47
N SER A 304 -13.49 -0.13 5.55
CA SER A 304 -12.50 0.67 4.88
C SER A 304 -12.08 -0.05 3.60
N ALA A 305 -12.20 0.62 2.47
CA ALA A 305 -11.81 0.10 1.18
C ALA A 305 -11.14 1.23 0.42
N LEU A 306 -9.82 1.34 0.55
CA LEU A 306 -8.99 2.19 -0.31
C LEU A 306 -8.49 1.34 -1.48
N PHE A 307 -8.33 1.90 -2.66
CA PHE A 307 -7.80 1.18 -3.81
C PHE A 307 -6.61 1.96 -4.36
N SER A 308 -5.50 1.26 -4.61
CA SER A 308 -4.34 1.88 -5.23
C SER A 308 -4.72 2.37 -6.63
N SER A 309 -4.86 3.69 -6.81
CA SER A 309 -4.92 4.27 -8.14
C SER A 309 -3.51 4.20 -8.72
N SER A 310 -3.19 3.11 -9.43
CA SER A 310 -1.90 2.96 -10.09
C SER A 310 -1.67 4.07 -11.12
N LYS A 311 -0.96 5.13 -10.70
CA LYS A 311 -0.26 6.03 -11.61
C LYS A 311 1.11 5.41 -11.90
N GLN A 312 1.15 4.38 -12.75
CA GLN A 312 2.25 4.04 -13.67
C GLN A 312 2.10 2.62 -14.21
N LEU A 313 1.77 2.51 -15.50
CA LEU A 313 2.42 1.65 -16.48
C LEU A 313 1.84 2.02 -17.84
N GLY A 314 2.73 2.28 -18.80
CA GLY A 314 2.34 2.71 -20.14
C GLY A 314 1.25 1.84 -20.78
N LYS A 315 0.39 2.48 -21.55
CA LYS A 315 -0.59 1.91 -22.49
C LYS A 315 -1.84 1.17 -21.96
N PHE A 316 -2.02 0.88 -20.67
CA PHE A 316 -3.28 0.29 -20.20
C PHE A 316 -4.09 1.22 -19.28
N LYS A 317 -5.20 1.77 -19.79
CA LYS A 317 -6.23 2.47 -19.00
C LYS A 317 -6.90 1.47 -18.06
N VAL A 318 -6.40 1.31 -16.84
CA VAL A 318 -7.13 0.59 -15.78
C VAL A 318 -8.26 1.51 -15.30
N PHE A 319 -9.49 1.14 -15.63
CA PHE A 319 -10.68 1.86 -15.17
C PHE A 319 -11.03 1.42 -13.73
N PRO A 320 -11.50 2.31 -12.84
CA PRO A 320 -11.95 1.99 -11.46
C PRO A 320 -13.26 1.16 -11.38
N CYS A 321 -13.44 0.16 -12.25
CA CYS A 321 -14.72 -0.54 -12.43
C CYS A 321 -15.12 -1.43 -11.25
N GLY A 322 -14.16 -2.00 -10.52
CA GLY A 322 -14.45 -3.01 -9.48
C GLY A 322 -15.03 -2.44 -8.19
N VAL A 323 -14.65 -1.22 -7.84
CA VAL A 323 -15.26 -0.47 -6.74
C VAL A 323 -16.77 -0.34 -6.88
N ASN A 324 -17.28 -0.25 -8.12
CA ASN A 324 -18.70 -0.05 -8.36
C ASN A 324 -19.56 -1.25 -7.97
N GLU A 325 -19.06 -2.48 -8.16
CA GLU A 325 -19.85 -3.67 -7.86
C GLU A 325 -19.91 -3.89 -6.35
N LEU A 326 -18.77 -3.74 -5.67
CA LEU A 326 -18.72 -3.72 -4.21
C LEU A 326 -19.64 -2.62 -3.65
N LEU A 327 -19.60 -1.41 -4.19
CA LEU A 327 -20.47 -0.32 -3.71
C LEU A 327 -21.96 -0.58 -4.00
N LYS A 328 -22.32 -1.18 -5.14
CA LYS A 328 -23.71 -1.60 -5.38
C LYS A 328 -24.15 -2.63 -4.35
N GLN A 329 -23.30 -3.59 -4.03
CA GLN A 329 -23.59 -4.62 -3.03
C GLN A 329 -23.70 -4.00 -1.62
N LEU A 330 -22.75 -3.15 -1.23
CA LEU A 330 -22.76 -2.43 0.06
C LEU A 330 -23.96 -1.48 0.19
N SER A 331 -24.44 -0.89 -0.91
CA SER A 331 -25.62 -0.01 -0.89
C SER A 331 -26.92 -0.72 -0.54
N CYS A 332 -26.95 -2.05 -0.62
CA CYS A 332 -28.08 -2.87 -0.18
C CYS A 332 -27.97 -3.31 1.28
N SER A 333 -26.84 -3.02 1.95
CA SER A 333 -26.63 -3.40 3.35
C SER A 333 -27.55 -2.58 4.27
N LYS A 334 -28.20 -3.26 5.21
CA LYS A 334 -28.99 -2.61 6.27
C LYS A 334 -28.17 -2.28 7.50
N VAL A 335 -26.88 -2.52 7.46
CA VAL A 335 -26.08 -2.72 8.67
C VAL A 335 -24.76 -1.95 8.66
N LEU A 336 -24.38 -1.40 7.52
CA LEU A 336 -23.18 -0.58 7.38
C LEU A 336 -23.26 0.68 8.24
N ILE A 337 -22.36 0.84 9.22
CA ILE A 337 -22.25 2.06 10.05
C ILE A 337 -21.22 3.02 9.49
N GLU A 338 -20.07 2.51 9.06
CA GLU A 338 -18.97 3.36 8.58
C GLU A 338 -18.46 2.82 7.27
N LEU A 339 -18.15 3.74 6.36
CA LEU A 339 -17.60 3.39 5.06
C LEU A 339 -16.52 4.38 4.69
N ASN A 340 -15.27 3.92 4.65
CA ASN A 340 -14.15 4.68 4.11
C ASN A 340 -13.88 4.24 2.68
N MET A 341 -14.07 5.16 1.74
CA MET A 341 -13.83 4.99 0.31
C MET A 341 -12.86 6.04 -0.23
N SER A 342 -11.96 6.55 0.60
CA SER A 342 -10.99 7.54 0.14
C SER A 342 -10.02 6.97 -0.90
N TRP A 343 -9.39 7.83 -1.70
CA TRP A 343 -8.39 7.43 -2.72
C TRP A 343 -8.88 6.53 -3.88
N ASN A 344 -10.19 6.38 -4.06
CA ASN A 344 -10.76 5.40 -4.99
C ASN A 344 -11.05 5.92 -6.40
N ALA A 345 -10.67 7.16 -6.70
CA ALA A 345 -11.00 7.84 -7.96
C ALA A 345 -12.50 7.72 -8.33
N VAL A 346 -13.40 7.68 -7.34
CA VAL A 346 -14.85 7.54 -7.57
C VAL A 346 -15.35 8.74 -8.37
N LYS A 347 -15.90 8.47 -9.56
CA LYS A 347 -16.47 9.47 -10.48
C LYS A 347 -17.99 9.44 -10.57
N ILE A 348 -18.65 8.38 -10.06
CA ILE A 348 -20.02 8.02 -10.46
C ILE A 348 -21.06 8.53 -9.47
N SER A 349 -21.91 9.45 -9.95
CA SER A 349 -23.04 10.06 -9.24
C SER A 349 -24.19 9.08 -8.90
N ARG A 350 -24.43 8.05 -9.73
CA ARG A 350 -25.55 7.10 -9.52
C ARG A 350 -25.39 6.20 -8.28
N ILE A 351 -24.15 5.85 -7.92
CA ILE A 351 -23.88 4.94 -6.80
C ILE A 351 -23.94 5.70 -5.47
N LEU A 352 -23.42 6.94 -5.44
CA LEU A 352 -23.52 7.83 -4.28
C LEU A 352 -24.98 8.02 -3.85
N ARG A 353 -25.92 8.12 -4.80
CA ARG A 353 -27.36 8.17 -4.49
C ARG A 353 -27.83 6.97 -3.68
N LYS A 354 -27.46 5.75 -4.09
CA LYS A 354 -27.85 4.52 -3.38
C LYS A 354 -27.14 4.37 -2.03
N LEU A 355 -25.89 4.84 -1.95
CA LEU A 355 -25.14 4.79 -0.70
C LEU A 355 -25.72 5.71 0.38
N LEU A 356 -26.19 6.90 -0.03
CA LEU A 356 -26.87 7.84 0.87
C LEU A 356 -28.27 7.36 1.32
N THR A 357 -28.84 6.35 0.66
CA THR A 357 -30.10 5.73 1.11
C THR A 357 -29.91 4.64 2.17
N VAL A 358 -28.68 4.30 2.53
CA VAL A 358 -28.40 3.30 3.57
C VAL A 358 -28.85 3.83 4.93
N PRO A 359 -29.77 3.15 5.64
CA PRO A 359 -30.42 3.69 6.84
C PRO A 359 -29.53 3.67 8.08
N THR A 360 -28.43 2.93 8.08
CA THR A 360 -27.53 2.77 9.25
C THR A 360 -26.20 3.49 9.13
N LEU A 361 -25.88 4.04 7.95
CA LEU A 361 -24.59 4.65 7.66
C LEU A 361 -24.42 5.98 8.41
N ARG A 362 -23.50 6.00 9.37
CA ARG A 362 -23.14 7.16 10.20
C ARG A 362 -21.93 7.91 9.67
N ILE A 363 -20.91 7.21 9.19
CA ILE A 363 -19.66 7.83 8.74
C ILE A 363 -19.41 7.43 7.28
N LEU A 364 -19.25 8.43 6.41
CA LEU A 364 -18.91 8.23 5.02
C LEU A 364 -17.69 9.08 4.67
N ASP A 365 -16.55 8.44 4.48
CA ASP A 365 -15.33 9.08 4.00
C ASP A 365 -15.19 8.87 2.49
N LEU A 366 -15.27 9.97 1.74
CA LEU A 366 -15.09 10.03 0.29
C LEU A 366 -13.92 10.95 -0.07
N SER A 367 -13.00 11.20 0.86
CA SER A 367 -11.87 12.09 0.63
C SER A 367 -10.93 11.57 -0.48
N ASN A 368 -10.11 12.43 -1.07
CA ASN A 368 -9.11 12.06 -2.08
C ASN A 368 -9.70 11.30 -3.30
N ASN A 369 -10.93 11.64 -3.70
CA ASN A 369 -11.60 11.06 -4.86
C ASN A 369 -11.62 12.04 -6.05
N ARG A 370 -12.27 11.62 -7.15
CA ARG A 370 -12.47 12.45 -8.34
C ARG A 370 -13.95 12.82 -8.49
N ILE A 371 -14.58 13.22 -7.39
CA ILE A 371 -15.99 13.61 -7.38
C ILE A 371 -16.14 14.89 -8.23
N SER A 372 -16.81 14.74 -9.37
CA SER A 372 -17.14 15.86 -10.26
C SER A 372 -18.38 16.60 -9.76
N ARG A 373 -18.72 17.72 -10.41
CA ARG A 373 -19.96 18.47 -10.15
C ARG A 373 -21.22 17.58 -10.13
N GLN A 374 -21.29 16.58 -11.00
CA GLN A 374 -22.42 15.63 -11.03
C GLN A 374 -22.49 14.74 -9.79
N GLY A 375 -21.34 14.40 -9.20
CA GLY A 375 -21.28 13.67 -7.94
C GLY A 375 -21.75 14.52 -6.77
N VAL A 376 -21.32 15.79 -6.72
CA VAL A 376 -21.79 16.75 -5.69
C VAL A 376 -23.28 17.00 -5.80
N THR A 377 -23.83 17.20 -7.01
CA THR A 377 -25.29 17.37 -7.17
C THR A 377 -26.07 16.13 -6.74
N ALA A 378 -25.54 14.93 -6.97
CA ALA A 378 -26.15 13.71 -6.47
C ALA A 378 -26.13 13.65 -4.93
N ILE A 379 -25.05 14.08 -4.28
CA ILE A 379 -24.98 14.18 -2.81
C ILE A 379 -26.01 15.19 -2.31
N VAL A 380 -26.00 16.41 -2.85
CA VAL A 380 -26.91 17.52 -2.51
C VAL A 380 -28.38 17.11 -2.60
N ASN A 381 -28.76 16.37 -3.64
CA ASN A 381 -30.14 15.96 -3.87
C ASN A 381 -30.59 14.78 -3.00
N ASN A 382 -29.67 13.97 -2.48
CA ASN A 382 -30.00 12.77 -1.69
C ASN A 382 -29.55 12.87 -0.23
N LEU A 383 -28.98 13.98 0.22
CA LEU A 383 -28.56 14.19 1.61
C LEU A 383 -29.75 14.16 2.58
N GLN A 384 -30.96 14.51 2.12
CA GLN A 384 -32.19 14.39 2.90
C GLN A 384 -32.61 12.92 3.13
N SER A 385 -32.23 12.02 2.22
CA SER A 385 -32.50 10.59 2.35
C SER A 385 -31.53 9.90 3.32
N ALA A 386 -30.40 10.55 3.63
CA ALA A 386 -29.38 10.06 4.56
C ALA A 386 -29.77 10.34 6.02
N VAL A 387 -30.72 9.56 6.55
CA VAL A 387 -31.34 9.81 7.86
C VAL A 387 -30.36 9.66 9.03
N SER A 388 -29.39 8.75 8.93
CA SER A 388 -28.45 8.41 10.02
C SER A 388 -27.03 8.92 9.81
N LEU A 389 -26.75 9.64 8.73
CA LEU A 389 -25.40 10.11 8.41
C LEU A 389 -24.99 11.27 9.33
N HIS A 390 -23.92 11.06 10.09
CA HIS A 390 -23.35 12.01 11.05
C HIS A 390 -22.10 12.68 10.49
N THR A 391 -21.21 11.94 9.84
CA THR A 391 -19.95 12.44 9.31
C THR A 391 -19.86 12.17 7.81
N LEU A 392 -19.59 13.22 7.04
CA LEU A 392 -19.32 13.15 5.60
C LEU A 392 -18.01 13.86 5.32
N ASP A 393 -17.01 13.11 4.85
CA ASP A 393 -15.73 13.66 4.42
C ASP A 393 -15.66 13.71 2.89
N LEU A 394 -15.44 14.90 2.34
CA LEU A 394 -15.28 15.19 0.91
C LEU A 394 -13.93 15.83 0.60
N SER A 395 -13.00 15.86 1.56
CA SER A 395 -11.72 16.53 1.45
C SER A 395 -10.92 16.07 0.23
N TYR A 396 -10.05 16.94 -0.30
CA TYR A 396 -9.19 16.60 -1.44
C TYR A 396 -9.94 16.09 -2.69
N ASN A 397 -11.18 16.52 -2.90
CA ASN A 397 -11.90 16.30 -4.16
C ASN A 397 -11.88 17.57 -5.02
N PRO A 398 -11.95 17.46 -6.36
CA PRO A 398 -12.01 18.60 -7.27
C PRO A 398 -13.41 19.25 -7.27
N ILE A 399 -13.86 19.73 -6.12
CA ILE A 399 -15.14 20.40 -5.90
C ILE A 399 -14.96 21.90 -6.16
N THR A 400 -15.84 22.50 -6.95
CA THR A 400 -15.79 23.94 -7.20
C THR A 400 -16.34 24.72 -6.00
N SER A 401 -15.89 25.94 -5.80
CA SER A 401 -16.39 26.81 -4.72
C SER A 401 -17.90 27.07 -4.79
N ARG A 402 -18.50 27.05 -5.99
CA ARG A 402 -19.97 27.13 -6.17
C ARG A 402 -20.68 25.86 -5.70
N ASP A 403 -20.12 24.69 -6.01
CA ASP A 403 -20.70 23.40 -5.61
C ASP A 403 -20.56 23.17 -4.10
N ALA A 404 -19.44 23.62 -3.49
CA ALA A 404 -19.26 23.62 -2.04
C ALA A 404 -20.30 24.50 -1.33
N LEU A 405 -20.59 25.69 -1.88
CA LEU A 405 -21.66 26.57 -1.37
C LEU A 405 -23.04 25.92 -1.49
N LEU A 406 -23.31 25.23 -2.61
CA LEU A 406 -24.57 24.51 -2.81
C LEU A 406 -24.75 23.40 -1.75
N LEU A 407 -23.69 22.64 -1.46
CA LEU A 407 -23.70 21.61 -0.42
C LEU A 407 -23.95 22.21 0.96
N LEU A 408 -23.26 23.30 1.27
CA LEU A 408 -23.44 24.03 2.53
C LEU A 408 -24.87 24.54 2.71
N SER A 409 -25.48 25.08 1.65
CA SER A 409 -26.86 25.60 1.70
C SER A 409 -27.89 24.55 2.13
N LYS A 410 -27.65 23.27 1.81
CA LYS A 410 -28.56 22.18 2.21
C LYS A 410 -28.57 21.92 3.72
N LEU A 411 -27.50 22.24 4.44
CA LEU A 411 -27.44 22.04 5.90
C LEU A 411 -28.38 22.96 6.69
N GLN A 412 -28.97 23.98 6.06
CA GLN A 412 -30.06 24.78 6.63
C GLN A 412 -31.33 23.95 6.86
N ILE A 413 -31.47 22.80 6.22
CA ILE A 413 -32.63 21.93 6.36
C ILE A 413 -32.53 21.17 7.70
N LYS A 414 -33.57 21.26 8.54
CA LYS A 414 -33.62 20.63 9.87
C LYS A 414 -33.62 19.09 9.83
N SER A 415 -34.12 18.48 8.75
CA SER A 415 -34.21 17.01 8.65
C SER A 415 -32.85 16.31 8.48
N ILE A 416 -31.84 17.03 8.01
CA ILE A 416 -30.51 16.46 7.77
C ILE A 416 -29.76 16.34 9.09
N ARG A 417 -29.36 15.13 9.51
CA ARG A 417 -28.70 14.90 10.82
C ARG A 417 -27.17 15.04 10.81
N LEU A 418 -26.59 15.51 9.70
CA LEU A 418 -25.14 15.65 9.55
C LEU A 418 -24.53 16.58 10.62
N VAL A 419 -23.54 16.07 11.35
CA VAL A 419 -22.80 16.79 12.40
C VAL A 419 -21.46 17.26 11.86
N ASN A 420 -20.75 16.42 11.10
CA ASN A 420 -19.42 16.74 10.59
C ASN A 420 -19.45 16.76 9.07
N LEU A 421 -19.19 17.92 8.47
CA LEU A 421 -18.93 18.08 7.05
C LEU A 421 -17.48 18.50 6.86
N ILE A 422 -16.65 17.56 6.44
CA ILE A 422 -15.21 17.79 6.27
C ILE A 422 -14.94 18.08 4.79
N MET A 423 -14.38 19.25 4.51
CA MET A 423 -14.04 19.70 3.15
C MET A 423 -12.64 20.30 3.10
N ASP A 424 -11.69 19.62 3.75
CA ASP A 424 -10.31 20.08 3.80
C ASP A 424 -9.71 20.11 2.39
N ASN A 425 -8.90 21.13 2.12
CA ASN A 425 -8.29 21.36 0.81
C ASN A 425 -9.27 21.53 -0.36
N ILE A 426 -10.48 22.05 -0.09
CA ILE A 426 -11.42 22.52 -1.12
C ILE A 426 -11.41 24.05 -1.16
N GLU A 427 -11.20 24.63 -2.34
CA GLU A 427 -11.27 26.09 -2.54
C GLU A 427 -12.70 26.60 -2.33
N VAL A 428 -12.86 27.62 -1.48
CA VAL A 428 -14.16 28.23 -1.19
C VAL A 428 -14.18 29.75 -1.43
N ASN A 429 -15.36 30.32 -1.65
CA ASN A 429 -15.53 31.76 -1.85
C ASN A 429 -15.84 32.48 -0.52
N ARG A 430 -15.79 33.81 -0.51
CA ARG A 430 -16.20 34.64 0.65
C ARG A 430 -17.64 34.38 1.09
N ASP A 431 -18.54 34.12 0.13
CA ASP A 431 -19.95 33.83 0.41
C ASP A 431 -20.12 32.53 1.20
N PHE A 432 -19.23 31.56 1.00
CA PHE A 432 -19.22 30.31 1.76
C PHE A 432 -18.93 30.56 3.24
N VAL A 433 -17.96 31.44 3.54
CA VAL A 433 -17.59 31.79 4.92
C VAL A 433 -18.76 32.48 5.64
N LYS A 434 -19.45 33.40 4.95
CA LYS A 434 -20.65 34.08 5.47
C LYS A 434 -21.77 33.08 5.76
N GLU A 435 -22.06 32.20 4.80
CA GLU A 435 -23.13 31.21 4.95
C GLU A 435 -22.82 30.18 6.03
N ARG A 436 -21.55 29.79 6.19
CA ARG A 436 -21.11 28.90 7.27
C ARG A 436 -21.37 29.53 8.64
N ALA A 437 -21.01 30.80 8.83
CA ALA A 437 -21.28 31.51 10.08
C ALA A 437 -22.79 31.57 10.37
N ARG A 438 -23.61 31.81 9.34
CA ARG A 438 -25.08 31.79 9.44
C ARG A 438 -25.58 30.42 9.88
N ILE A 439 -25.09 29.33 9.29
CA ILE A 439 -25.50 27.97 9.65
C ILE A 439 -25.09 27.62 11.08
N LEU A 440 -23.88 27.94 11.51
CA LEU A 440 -23.39 27.66 12.87
C LEU A 440 -24.15 28.45 13.95
N SER A 441 -24.74 29.60 13.60
CA SER A 441 -25.60 30.37 14.51
C SER A 441 -26.94 29.67 14.83
N LEU A 442 -27.39 28.74 13.97
CA LEU A 442 -28.67 28.05 14.13
C LEU A 442 -28.61 27.10 15.34
N LYS A 443 -29.63 27.16 16.22
CA LYS A 443 -29.68 26.37 17.47
C LYS A 443 -29.42 24.87 17.27
N TYR A 444 -29.91 24.28 16.18
CA TYR A 444 -29.79 22.85 15.86
C TYR A 444 -28.49 22.47 15.12
N ARG A 445 -27.60 23.43 14.83
CA ARG A 445 -26.32 23.21 14.12
C ARG A 445 -25.10 23.73 14.88
N ARG A 446 -25.25 24.17 16.13
CA ARG A 446 -24.15 24.73 16.93
C ARG A 446 -22.98 23.77 17.10
N ASN A 447 -23.26 22.47 17.18
CA ASN A 447 -22.25 21.42 17.33
C ASN A 447 -21.72 20.90 15.99
N CYS A 448 -22.09 21.53 14.87
CA CYS A 448 -21.70 21.08 13.54
C CYS A 448 -20.25 21.49 13.24
N LYS A 449 -19.39 20.54 12.92
CA LYS A 449 -18.01 20.81 12.47
C LYS A 449 -17.99 20.91 10.96
N ILE A 450 -17.82 22.12 10.44
CA ILE A 450 -17.67 22.39 9.00
C ILE A 450 -16.25 22.91 8.76
N THR A 451 -15.43 22.11 8.10
CA THR A 451 -14.08 22.49 7.67
C THR A 451 -14.06 22.86 6.19
N TYR A 452 -13.06 23.62 5.76
CA TYR A 452 -12.88 24.04 4.37
C TYR A 452 -11.42 24.37 4.10
N GLY A 453 -11.03 24.40 2.83
CA GLY A 453 -9.67 24.74 2.39
C GLY A 453 -9.44 26.25 2.21
N PRO A 454 -8.54 26.67 1.30
CA PRO A 454 -8.21 28.08 1.12
C PRO A 454 -9.39 28.91 0.57
N VAL A 455 -9.52 30.15 1.04
CA VAL A 455 -10.55 31.09 0.58
C VAL A 455 -10.04 31.85 -0.64
N ARG A 456 -10.67 31.66 -1.79
CA ARG A 456 -10.32 32.35 -3.03
C ARG A 456 -10.71 33.83 -2.92
N HIS A 457 -9.71 34.70 -2.99
CA HIS A 457 -9.88 36.16 -3.02
C HIS A 457 -10.00 36.61 -4.48
N ASN A 458 -10.98 37.49 -4.76
CA ASN A 458 -11.34 38.07 -6.05
C ASN A 458 -10.40 37.77 -7.23
N TYR A 459 -10.82 36.87 -8.13
CA TYR A 459 -10.28 36.89 -9.49
C TYR A 459 -11.19 37.79 -10.32
N VAL A 460 -10.64 38.88 -10.85
CA VAL A 460 -11.26 39.60 -11.97
C VAL A 460 -11.06 38.67 -13.17
N LEU A 461 -12.14 38.24 -13.81
CA LEU A 461 -12.03 37.68 -15.16
C LEU A 461 -11.47 38.79 -16.03
N SER A 462 -10.19 38.70 -16.39
CA SER A 462 -9.64 39.50 -17.48
C SER A 462 -10.32 38.99 -18.75
N THR A 463 -11.51 39.52 -19.05
CA THR A 463 -12.12 39.32 -20.37
C THR A 463 -11.10 39.82 -21.38
N PRO A 464 -10.60 38.97 -22.28
CA PRO A 464 -9.62 39.41 -23.25
C PRO A 464 -10.26 40.52 -24.11
N ASP A 465 -9.60 41.68 -24.18
CA ASP A 465 -10.10 42.83 -24.93
C ASP A 465 -10.24 42.41 -26.40
N LEU A 466 -11.47 42.38 -26.90
CA LEU A 466 -11.77 41.95 -28.28
C LEU A 466 -11.02 42.81 -29.30
N ARG A 467 -10.73 44.08 -28.96
CA ARG A 467 -9.91 44.99 -29.75
C ARG A 467 -8.50 44.47 -29.95
N GLU A 468 -7.88 43.94 -28.89
CA GLU A 468 -6.54 43.35 -28.98
C GLU A 468 -6.54 42.05 -29.78
N ILE A 469 -7.56 41.20 -29.59
CA ILE A 469 -7.67 39.93 -30.31
C ILE A 469 -7.77 40.18 -31.82
N LEU A 470 -8.61 41.14 -32.23
CA LEU A 470 -8.79 41.50 -33.64
C LEU A 470 -7.51 42.08 -34.24
N LEU A 471 -6.83 42.99 -33.54
CA LEU A 471 -5.56 43.58 -34.03
C LEU A 471 -4.44 42.55 -34.12
N LYS A 472 -4.31 41.63 -33.15
CA LYS A 472 -3.34 40.51 -33.22
C LYS A 472 -3.65 39.56 -34.37
N ARG A 473 -4.94 39.28 -34.64
CA ARG A 473 -5.36 38.48 -35.80
C ARG A 473 -5.04 39.18 -37.11
N PHE A 474 -5.26 40.49 -37.18
CA PHE A 474 -4.97 41.31 -38.36
C PHE A 474 -3.45 41.32 -38.65
N ASP A 475 -2.61 41.59 -37.64
CA ASP A 475 -1.14 41.54 -37.72
C ASP A 475 -0.63 40.15 -38.13
N PHE A 476 -1.18 39.07 -37.55
CA PHE A 476 -0.83 37.70 -37.92
C PHE A 476 -1.10 37.38 -39.40
N LEU A 477 -2.25 37.81 -39.94
CA LEU A 477 -2.60 37.54 -41.35
C LEU A 477 -1.69 38.29 -42.32
N THR A 478 -1.35 39.54 -42.01
CA THR A 478 -0.43 40.34 -42.83
C THR A 478 1.04 39.94 -42.69
N SER A 479 1.39 39.27 -41.59
CA SER A 479 2.74 38.77 -41.32
C SER A 479 3.03 37.39 -41.92
N ARG A 480 2.01 36.66 -42.40
CA ARG A 480 2.13 35.26 -42.86
C ARG A 480 2.64 35.12 -44.31
N GLY A 481 2.85 36.23 -45.02
CA GLY A 481 3.29 36.27 -46.42
C GLY A 481 4.80 36.04 -46.62
N SER A 482 5.21 35.83 -47.88
CA SER A 482 6.64 35.85 -48.26
C SER A 482 7.24 37.23 -47.98
N LYS A 483 8.56 37.37 -47.77
CA LYS A 483 9.23 38.66 -47.41
C LYS A 483 8.87 39.86 -48.29
N ARG A 484 8.38 39.64 -49.53
CA ARG A 484 7.90 40.68 -50.46
C ARG A 484 6.46 41.16 -50.21
N HIS A 485 5.65 40.41 -49.47
CA HIS A 485 4.23 40.64 -49.23
C HIS A 485 3.92 40.69 -47.72
N GLN A 486 4.91 41.09 -46.91
CA GLN A 486 4.74 41.28 -45.48
C GLN A 486 4.48 42.76 -45.22
N LEU A 487 3.35 43.07 -44.58
CA LEU A 487 3.02 44.42 -44.15
C LEU A 487 2.89 44.41 -42.63
N ASP A 488 3.67 45.24 -41.95
CA ASP A 488 3.46 45.46 -40.52
C ASP A 488 2.26 46.39 -40.34
N ILE A 489 1.15 45.81 -39.87
CA ILE A 489 -0.10 46.53 -39.64
C ILE A 489 0.03 47.65 -38.61
N GLY A 490 0.89 47.45 -37.60
CA GLY A 490 1.12 48.46 -36.58
C GLY A 490 1.78 49.70 -37.17
N LEU A 491 2.81 49.50 -38.02
CA LEU A 491 3.45 50.59 -38.75
C LEU A 491 2.50 51.25 -39.76
N TYR A 492 1.67 50.46 -40.46
CA TYR A 492 0.66 50.98 -41.39
C TYR A 492 -0.33 51.95 -40.71
N PHE A 493 -0.89 51.56 -39.56
CA PHE A 493 -1.83 52.44 -38.84
C PHE A 493 -1.13 53.65 -38.22
N LEU A 494 0.12 53.52 -37.77
CA LEU A 494 0.93 54.64 -37.29
C LEU A 494 1.24 55.65 -38.40
N GLU A 495 1.59 55.19 -39.60
CA GLU A 495 1.84 56.03 -40.78
C GLU A 495 0.57 56.73 -41.25
N LYS A 496 -0.55 56.00 -41.32
CA LYS A 496 -1.84 56.58 -41.73
C LYS A 496 -2.35 57.63 -40.74
N LYS A 497 -2.09 57.46 -39.43
CA LYS A 497 -2.39 58.49 -38.41
C LYS A 497 -1.65 59.80 -38.67
N GLN A 498 -0.45 59.78 -39.27
CA GLN A 498 0.26 61.02 -39.60
C GLN A 498 -0.44 61.83 -40.71
N LEU A 499 -1.27 61.17 -41.52
CA LEU A 499 -1.97 61.80 -42.65
C LEU A 499 -3.40 62.18 -42.27
N GLU A 500 -4.15 61.27 -41.64
CA GLU A 500 -5.57 61.41 -41.35
C GLU A 500 -5.92 60.83 -39.97
N ASN A 501 -6.91 61.41 -39.28
CA ASN A 501 -7.40 60.87 -38.00
C ASN A 501 -8.43 59.73 -38.17
N PHE A 502 -9.03 59.61 -39.36
CA PHE A 502 -10.08 58.63 -39.65
C PHE A 502 -9.83 58.00 -41.00
N ILE A 503 -10.06 56.69 -41.13
CA ILE A 503 -9.88 55.96 -42.39
C ILE A 503 -11.13 55.14 -42.74
N GLN A 504 -11.48 55.07 -44.02
CA GLN A 504 -12.58 54.21 -44.46
C GLN A 504 -12.11 52.74 -44.58
N PRO A 505 -12.92 51.74 -44.16
CA PRO A 505 -12.63 50.32 -44.39
C PRO A 505 -12.32 49.97 -45.84
N ARG A 506 -13.00 50.65 -46.78
CA ARG A 506 -12.76 50.52 -48.23
C ARG A 506 -11.37 50.93 -48.66
N GLN A 507 -10.76 51.90 -47.99
CA GLN A 507 -9.41 52.37 -48.28
C GLN A 507 -8.38 51.39 -47.76
N VAL A 508 -8.57 50.86 -46.55
CA VAL A 508 -7.74 49.77 -46.01
C VAL A 508 -7.80 48.53 -46.92
N MET A 509 -8.98 48.16 -47.42
CA MET A 509 -9.11 47.07 -48.39
C MET A 509 -8.32 47.30 -49.69
N ARG A 510 -8.29 48.54 -50.20
CA ARG A 510 -7.50 48.90 -51.39
C ARG A 510 -6.01 48.81 -51.08
N ASP A 511 -5.58 49.38 -49.96
CA ASP A 511 -4.17 49.39 -49.54
C ASP A 511 -3.65 47.95 -49.35
N MET A 512 -4.46 47.06 -48.77
CA MET A 512 -4.11 45.64 -48.61
C MET A 512 -4.03 44.90 -49.97
N LYS A 513 -4.93 45.21 -50.92
CA LYS A 513 -4.86 44.66 -52.28
C LYS A 513 -3.62 45.15 -53.05
N ILE A 514 -3.25 46.42 -52.88
CA ILE A 514 -2.03 47.00 -53.49
C ILE A 514 -0.79 46.32 -52.92
N ALA A 515 -0.77 46.04 -51.61
CA ALA A 515 0.29 45.29 -50.95
C ALA A 515 0.33 43.79 -51.30
N GLY A 516 -0.64 43.29 -52.09
CA GLY A 516 -0.76 41.88 -52.48
C GLY A 516 -1.15 40.95 -51.33
N ILE A 517 -1.82 41.47 -50.30
CA ILE A 517 -2.26 40.71 -49.12
C ILE A 517 -3.77 40.45 -49.19
N SER A 518 -4.16 39.18 -49.10
CA SER A 518 -5.56 38.78 -49.02
C SER A 518 -6.01 38.77 -47.55
N VAL A 519 -6.89 39.70 -47.17
CA VAL A 519 -7.51 39.74 -45.84
C VAL A 519 -9.03 39.70 -46.00
N ASP A 520 -9.69 38.95 -45.12
CA ASP A 520 -11.15 38.81 -45.12
C ASP A 520 -11.85 40.15 -44.86
N ASN A 521 -12.84 40.50 -45.67
CA ASN A 521 -13.61 41.73 -45.51
C ASN A 521 -14.29 41.80 -44.13
N GLU A 522 -14.75 40.67 -43.61
CA GLU A 522 -15.37 40.56 -42.29
C GLU A 522 -14.43 40.98 -41.15
N LEU A 523 -13.11 40.76 -41.30
CA LEU A 523 -12.14 41.15 -40.28
C LEU A 523 -11.95 42.67 -40.27
N ILE A 524 -11.91 43.32 -41.43
CA ILE A 524 -11.77 44.77 -41.55
C ILE A 524 -13.04 45.46 -41.05
N ASP A 525 -14.21 44.94 -41.40
CA ASP A 525 -15.49 45.45 -40.88
C ASP A 525 -15.61 45.22 -39.35
N GLY A 526 -15.11 44.08 -38.84
CA GLY A 526 -15.03 43.81 -37.41
C GLY A 526 -14.11 44.76 -36.65
N VAL A 527 -12.98 45.16 -37.25
CA VAL A 527 -12.11 46.23 -36.69
C VAL A 527 -12.83 47.58 -36.75
N ALA A 528 -13.53 47.89 -37.84
CA ALA A 528 -14.27 49.14 -37.97
C ALA A 528 -15.40 49.30 -36.95
N ASP A 529 -16.10 48.21 -36.62
CA ASP A 529 -17.18 48.22 -35.64
C ASP A 529 -16.65 48.38 -34.20
N MET A 530 -15.42 47.95 -33.92
CA MET A 530 -14.79 48.09 -32.60
C MET A 530 -14.07 49.43 -32.40
N PHE A 531 -13.79 50.18 -33.47
CA PHE A 531 -13.20 51.51 -33.45
C PHE A 531 -14.02 52.50 -34.30
N PRO A 532 -15.26 52.85 -33.86
CA PRO A 532 -16.16 53.67 -34.67
C PRO A 532 -15.69 55.13 -34.78
N GLY A 533 -15.52 55.61 -36.01
CA GLY A 533 -15.30 57.02 -36.33
C GLY A 533 -16.59 57.78 -36.74
N PRO A 534 -16.49 59.07 -37.11
CA PRO A 534 -17.63 59.87 -37.56
C PRO A 534 -18.23 59.33 -38.86
N LYS A 535 -19.55 59.21 -38.92
CA LYS A 535 -20.27 58.74 -40.11
C LYS A 535 -20.19 59.80 -41.22
N LEU A 536 -19.83 59.39 -42.44
CA LEU A 536 -19.87 60.27 -43.62
C LEU A 536 -21.32 60.55 -44.05
N GLU A 537 -21.55 61.69 -44.71
CA GLU A 537 -22.87 62.13 -45.21
C GLU A 537 -23.58 61.10 -46.11
N LYS A 538 -22.82 60.19 -46.75
CA LYS A 538 -23.35 59.09 -47.58
C LYS A 538 -23.52 57.75 -46.84
N GLY A 539 -23.51 57.76 -45.50
CA GLY A 539 -23.70 56.55 -44.67
C GLY A 539 -22.49 55.61 -44.60
N GLY A 540 -21.29 56.07 -44.97
CA GLY A 540 -20.06 55.28 -44.89
C GLY A 540 -19.52 55.18 -43.46
N LYS A 541 -19.14 53.96 -43.03
CA LYS A 541 -18.40 53.72 -41.77
C LYS A 541 -16.96 54.24 -41.90
N THR A 542 -16.44 54.86 -40.85
CA THR A 542 -15.03 55.23 -40.71
C THR A 542 -14.46 54.57 -39.46
N MET A 543 -13.15 54.37 -39.46
CA MET A 543 -12.40 53.80 -38.35
C MET A 543 -11.60 54.90 -37.66
N ASP A 544 -11.66 54.94 -36.33
CA ASP A 544 -10.86 55.87 -35.52
C ASP A 544 -9.39 55.41 -35.42
N LEU A 545 -8.49 56.12 -36.10
CA LEU A 545 -7.06 55.82 -36.08
C LEU A 545 -6.41 56.22 -34.74
N VAL A 546 -6.99 57.14 -33.98
CA VAL A 546 -6.45 57.55 -32.68
C VAL A 546 -6.59 56.39 -31.69
N GLY A 547 -7.78 55.81 -31.56
CA GLY A 547 -8.02 54.64 -30.72
C GLY A 547 -7.28 53.39 -31.19
N ILE A 548 -7.17 53.16 -32.50
CA ILE A 548 -6.38 52.02 -33.04
C ILE A 548 -4.90 52.17 -32.66
N THR A 549 -4.32 53.36 -32.86
CA THR A 549 -2.89 53.57 -32.59
C THR A 549 -2.53 53.54 -31.11
N GLU A 550 -3.45 53.92 -30.21
CA GLU A 550 -3.25 53.76 -28.76
C GLU A 550 -3.10 52.28 -28.38
N ILE A 551 -3.97 51.42 -28.92
CA ILE A 551 -3.90 49.96 -28.67
C ILE A 551 -2.70 49.34 -29.38
N VAL A 552 -2.33 49.81 -30.58
CA VAL A 552 -1.10 49.38 -31.27
C VAL A 552 0.14 49.71 -30.45
N MET A 553 0.24 50.92 -29.88
CA MET A 553 1.36 51.31 -29.02
C MET A 553 1.39 50.50 -27.71
N ARG A 554 0.22 50.12 -27.18
CA ARG A 554 0.10 49.21 -26.02
C ARG A 554 0.57 47.79 -26.34
N LEU A 555 0.25 47.27 -27.53
CA LEU A 555 0.58 45.91 -27.95
C LEU A 555 2.01 45.75 -28.47
N TRP A 556 2.53 46.76 -29.18
CA TRP A 556 3.85 46.74 -29.83
C TRP A 556 4.59 48.07 -29.64
N PRO A 557 5.14 48.35 -28.45
CA PRO A 557 5.82 49.62 -28.13
C PRO A 557 7.10 49.86 -28.95
N GLU A 558 7.66 48.81 -29.57
CA GLU A 558 8.88 48.90 -30.38
C GLU A 558 8.64 49.43 -31.80
N LYS A 559 7.40 49.42 -32.29
CA LYS A 559 7.06 49.88 -33.64
C LYS A 559 7.09 51.41 -33.70
N LYS A 560 8.19 51.97 -34.20
CA LYS A 560 8.35 53.41 -34.46
C LYS A 560 8.47 53.68 -35.95
N ILE A 561 7.90 54.79 -36.39
CA ILE A 561 7.98 55.24 -37.79
C ILE A 561 9.45 55.56 -38.09
N PRO A 562 10.02 55.06 -39.21
CA PRO A 562 11.40 55.37 -39.57
C PRO A 562 11.57 56.88 -39.83
N PRO A 563 12.67 57.50 -39.40
CA PRO A 563 12.92 58.92 -39.65
C PRO A 563 13.00 59.19 -41.16
N LYS A 564 12.35 60.26 -41.62
CA LYS A 564 12.42 60.68 -43.03
C LYS A 564 13.88 60.96 -43.41
N PRO A 565 14.39 60.46 -44.54
CA PRO A 565 15.71 60.86 -45.02
C PRO A 565 15.71 62.36 -45.35
N GLU A 566 16.77 63.06 -44.96
CA GLU A 566 16.97 64.48 -45.27
C GLU A 566 16.96 64.69 -46.80
N PRO A 567 16.39 65.80 -47.31
CA PRO A 567 16.39 66.09 -48.74
C PRO A 567 17.84 66.28 -49.22
N GLY A 568 18.32 65.34 -50.04
CA GLY A 568 19.61 65.46 -50.71
C GLY A 568 19.65 66.65 -51.68
N PRO A 569 20.82 67.27 -51.90
CA PRO A 569 20.95 68.47 -52.72
C PRO A 569 20.58 68.20 -54.18
N GLU A 570 19.88 69.16 -54.79
CA GLU A 570 19.49 69.16 -56.20
C GLU A 570 20.73 69.05 -57.11
N GLU A 571 20.92 67.90 -57.77
CA GLU A 571 21.91 67.78 -58.83
C GLU A 571 21.37 68.32 -60.16
N LYS A 572 22.06 69.36 -60.63
CA LYS A 572 21.83 70.11 -61.86
C LYS A 572 21.97 69.21 -63.09
N ASN A 573 21.06 69.43 -64.04
CA ASN A 573 21.14 68.93 -65.42
C ASN A 573 22.48 69.27 -66.07
N VAL A 574 23.21 68.25 -66.53
CA VAL A 574 24.25 68.39 -67.57
C VAL A 574 23.98 67.36 -68.68
N LYS A 575 23.82 67.87 -69.91
CA LYS A 575 23.72 67.10 -71.15
C LYS A 575 25.11 66.61 -71.57
N GLU A 576 25.16 65.40 -72.15
CA GLU A 576 26.06 64.88 -73.21
C GLU A 576 26.17 63.35 -73.03
N GLY A 577 26.18 62.46 -74.01
CA GLY A 577 26.14 62.50 -75.46
C GLY A 577 26.05 61.05 -75.96
N ARG A 578 25.46 60.86 -77.15
CA ARG A 578 25.35 59.55 -77.83
C ARG A 578 26.74 58.93 -78.08
N ARG A 579 26.89 57.62 -77.86
CA ARG A 579 27.67 56.72 -78.74
C ARG A 579 27.31 55.26 -78.47
N GLY A 580 26.80 54.57 -79.49
CA GLY A 580 26.52 53.14 -79.43
C GLY A 580 27.77 52.29 -79.66
N LYS A 581 27.71 51.01 -79.26
CA LYS A 581 28.48 49.92 -79.89
C LYS A 581 27.69 48.62 -79.89
N LYS A 582 27.59 48.07 -81.09
CA LYS A 582 26.96 46.81 -81.50
C LYS A 582 27.74 45.57 -81.02
N LYS A 583 26.98 44.49 -80.82
CA LYS A 583 27.24 43.07 -81.14
C LYS A 583 28.47 42.37 -80.51
N LYS A 584 28.25 41.19 -79.94
CA LYS A 584 28.31 39.91 -80.68
C LYS A 584 27.85 38.72 -79.83
N LYS A 585 27.01 37.89 -80.45
CA LYS A 585 26.88 36.45 -80.17
C LYS A 585 28.27 35.80 -80.26
N LYS A 586 28.58 34.93 -79.31
CA LYS A 586 28.92 33.53 -79.59
C LYS A 586 28.37 32.68 -78.46
#